data_AF-A0A7C3QQK7-F1
#
_entry.id   AF-A0A7C3QQK7-F1
#
_cell.length_a   1.000
_cell.length_b   1.000
_cell.length_c   1.000
_cell.angle_alpha   90.00
_cell.angle_beta   90.00
_cell.angle_gamma   90.00
#
_symmetry.space_group_name_H-M   'P 1'
#
loop_
_entity.id
_entity.type
_entity.pdbx_description
1 polymer ?
#
loop_
_entity_poly.entity_id
_entity_poly.type
_entity_poly.pdbx_seq_one_letter_code
_entity_poly.pdbx_strand_id
1 'polypeptide(L)'
;MFIHAARARKASSHITIALIALGLTSASFAWQPFGPEIGQQGTECIPIEDCFAPLRGGGFPAQYVIDIPLITFHAQLGIEDEFRIWPFVLDVIFYVALGEAVHRLYLYYTARQWRS
;
A
#
# COMPACT_ATOMS: atom_id res chain seq x y z
N MET A 1 -27.77 27.79 -0.56
CA MET A 1 -26.83 27.47 -1.66
C MET A 1 -25.39 27.21 -1.18
N PHE A 2 -24.80 28.07 -0.33
CA PHE A 2 -23.41 27.90 0.16
C PHE A 2 -23.10 26.60 0.94
N ILE A 3 -24.06 26.09 1.72
CA ILE A 3 -23.89 24.86 2.53
C ILE A 3 -23.68 23.62 1.63
N HIS A 4 -24.38 23.54 0.50
CA HIS A 4 -24.25 22.42 -0.44
C HIS A 4 -22.90 22.44 -1.16
N ALA A 5 -22.40 23.63 -1.54
CA ALA A 5 -21.10 23.78 -2.19
C ALA A 5 -19.91 23.42 -1.28
N ALA A 6 -19.99 23.71 0.01
CA ALA A 6 -18.98 23.31 0.99
C ALA A 6 -18.98 21.79 1.21
N ARG A 7 -20.16 21.18 1.30
CA ARG A 7 -20.32 19.72 1.46
C ARG A 7 -19.83 18.96 0.22
N ALA A 8 -20.10 19.47 -0.98
CA ALA A 8 -19.64 18.89 -2.23
C ALA A 8 -18.11 18.94 -2.37
N ARG A 9 -17.47 20.08 -2.05
CA ARG A 9 -16.00 20.20 -2.05
C ARG A 9 -15.35 19.24 -1.06
N LYS A 10 -15.90 19.14 0.14
CA LYS A 10 -15.40 18.21 1.17
C LYS A 10 -15.52 16.75 0.71
N ALA A 11 -16.68 16.36 0.17
CA ALA A 11 -16.88 15.02 -0.38
C ALA A 11 -15.92 14.71 -1.54
N SER A 12 -15.67 15.69 -2.42
CA SER A 12 -14.71 15.54 -3.52
C SER A 12 -13.29 15.26 -3.03
N SER A 13 -12.81 15.96 -1.99
CA SER A 13 -11.47 15.72 -1.44
C SER A 13 -11.32 14.32 -0.87
N HIS A 14 -12.32 13.83 -0.12
CA HIS A 14 -12.29 12.48 0.46
C HIS A 14 -12.29 11.39 -0.62
N ILE A 15 -13.07 11.57 -1.68
CA ILE A 15 -13.10 10.64 -2.83
C ILE A 15 -11.73 10.62 -3.53
N THR A 16 -11.12 11.78 -3.76
CA THR A 16 -9.79 11.86 -4.37
C THR A 16 -8.75 11.13 -3.52
N ILE A 17 -8.76 11.32 -2.19
CA ILE A 17 -7.84 10.64 -1.28
C ILE A 17 -8.04 9.12 -1.35
N ALA A 18 -9.28 8.64 -1.36
CA ALA A 18 -9.57 7.21 -1.46
C ALA A 18 -9.10 6.61 -2.79
N LEU A 19 -9.29 7.30 -3.92
CA LEU A 19 -8.81 6.86 -5.22
C LEU A 19 -7.28 6.82 -5.30
N ILE A 20 -6.61 7.83 -4.74
CA ILE A 20 -5.14 7.84 -4.66
C ILE A 20 -4.64 6.70 -3.78
N ALA A 21 -5.28 6.45 -2.62
CA ALA A 21 -4.92 5.36 -1.73
C ALA A 21 -5.05 4.00 -2.42
N LEU A 22 -6.18 3.74 -3.09
CA LEU A 22 -6.39 2.53 -3.89
C LEU A 22 -5.36 2.39 -5.01
N GLY A 23 -5.03 3.49 -5.69
CA GLY A 23 -4.01 3.51 -6.74
C GLY A 23 -2.62 3.20 -6.20
N LEU A 24 -2.23 3.77 -5.05
CA LEU A 24 -0.94 3.53 -4.40
C LEU A 24 -0.83 2.08 -3.91
N THR A 25 -1.85 1.57 -3.22
CA THR A 25 -1.89 0.16 -2.80
C THR A 25 -1.79 -0.74 -4.03
N SER A 26 -2.60 -0.50 -5.06
CA SER A 26 -2.61 -1.30 -6.28
C SER A 26 -1.38 -1.11 -7.16
N ALA A 27 -0.54 -0.09 -6.95
CA ALA A 27 0.69 0.10 -7.72
C ALA A 27 1.93 -0.44 -6.98
N SER A 28 1.84 -0.69 -5.67
CA SER A 28 2.97 -1.17 -4.87
C SER A 28 3.47 -2.56 -5.32
N PHE A 29 2.58 -3.41 -5.86
CA PHE A 29 2.95 -4.70 -6.45
C PHE A 29 3.96 -4.55 -7.60
N ALA A 30 3.92 -3.46 -8.36
CA ALA A 30 4.82 -3.27 -9.51
C ALA A 30 6.23 -2.81 -9.10
N TRP A 31 6.41 -2.31 -7.87
CA TRP A 31 7.63 -1.59 -7.47
C TRP A 31 8.44 -2.29 -6.37
N GLN A 32 7.94 -3.36 -5.74
CA GLN A 32 8.66 -4.02 -4.64
C GLN A 32 9.47 -5.26 -5.10
N PRO A 33 10.81 -5.17 -5.13
CA PRO A 33 11.66 -6.34 -5.36
C PRO A 33 11.70 -7.28 -4.14
N PHE A 34 11.49 -6.75 -2.93
CA PHE A 34 11.47 -7.46 -1.65
C PHE A 34 10.56 -6.70 -0.69
N GLY A 35 9.76 -7.39 0.12
CA GLY A 35 9.00 -6.73 1.18
C GLY A 35 9.32 -7.27 2.58
N PRO A 36 8.58 -6.82 3.59
CA PRO A 36 8.92 -7.01 5.00
C PRO A 36 8.77 -8.46 5.51
N GLU A 37 8.02 -9.33 4.83
CA GLU A 37 7.85 -10.72 5.29
C GLU A 37 9.07 -11.56 4.93
N ILE A 38 9.49 -12.40 5.87
CA ILE A 38 10.60 -13.34 5.70
C ILE A 38 9.99 -14.73 5.55
N GLY A 39 10.41 -15.46 4.52
CA GLY A 39 9.95 -16.81 4.26
C GLY A 39 11.06 -17.68 3.68
N GLN A 40 10.75 -18.96 3.53
CA GLN A 40 11.70 -19.96 3.08
C GLN A 40 11.89 -19.88 1.56
N GLN A 41 13.06 -19.44 1.08
CA GLN A 41 13.41 -19.41 -0.34
C GLN A 41 13.93 -20.77 -0.81
N GLY A 42 13.05 -21.78 -0.86
CA GLY A 42 13.33 -23.09 -1.49
C GLY A 42 14.71 -23.72 -1.21
N THR A 43 15.21 -24.48 -2.18
CA THR A 43 16.49 -25.23 -2.07
C THR A 43 17.67 -24.52 -2.76
N GLU A 44 17.51 -23.25 -3.17
CA GLU A 44 18.51 -22.54 -3.98
C GLU A 44 19.68 -21.98 -3.16
N CYS A 45 19.60 -22.08 -1.84
CA CYS A 45 20.66 -21.68 -0.94
C CYS A 45 21.67 -22.79 -0.68
N ILE A 46 22.94 -22.38 -0.53
CA ILE A 46 24.04 -23.25 -0.12
C ILE A 46 24.58 -22.70 1.21
N PRO A 47 24.55 -23.47 2.32
CA PRO A 47 24.05 -24.86 2.44
C PRO A 47 22.52 -24.95 2.36
N ILE A 48 22.00 -26.15 2.03
CA ILE A 48 20.57 -26.47 1.83
C ILE A 48 19.81 -26.51 3.17
N GLU A 49 20.24 -25.71 4.15
CA GLU A 49 19.63 -25.60 5.47
C GLU A 49 18.74 -24.36 5.48
N ASP A 50 17.46 -24.55 5.83
CA ASP A 50 16.38 -23.56 5.97
C ASP A 50 16.75 -22.10 5.65
N CYS A 51 16.64 -21.78 4.37
CA CYS A 51 17.07 -20.48 3.88
C CYS A 51 15.94 -19.45 4.00
N PHE A 52 16.08 -18.56 4.97
CA PHE A 52 15.12 -17.48 5.21
C PHE A 52 15.60 -16.20 4.56
N ALA A 53 14.79 -15.64 3.66
CA ALA A 53 15.06 -14.36 3.03
C ALA A 53 13.76 -13.58 2.86
N PRO A 54 13.85 -12.25 2.66
CA PRO A 54 12.70 -11.43 2.35
C PRO A 54 11.93 -12.01 1.16
N LEU A 55 10.65 -12.25 1.34
CA LEU A 55 9.77 -12.68 0.27
C LEU A 55 9.54 -11.50 -0.68
N ARG A 56 9.59 -11.81 -1.97
CA ARG A 56 9.11 -10.88 -2.99
C ARG A 56 7.61 -10.76 -2.84
N GLY A 57 7.11 -9.53 -2.87
CA GLY A 57 5.69 -9.29 -2.64
C GLY A 57 5.34 -7.83 -2.66
N GLY A 58 4.10 -7.54 -3.02
CA GLY A 58 3.52 -6.21 -3.09
C GLY A 58 2.75 -5.86 -1.83
N GLY A 59 2.93 -4.64 -1.34
CA GLY A 59 2.20 -4.09 -0.21
C GLY A 59 3.07 -3.29 0.76
N PHE A 60 2.49 -2.21 1.29
CA PHE A 60 3.04 -1.44 2.40
C PHE A 60 1.90 -0.74 3.17
N PRO A 61 1.85 -0.87 4.51
CA PRO A 61 2.83 -1.51 5.38
C PRO A 61 2.76 -3.05 5.46
N ALA A 62 1.72 -3.69 4.90
CA ALA A 62 1.56 -5.15 4.94
C ALA A 62 1.60 -5.74 3.53
N GLN A 63 2.29 -6.87 3.33
CA GLN A 63 2.31 -7.52 2.01
C GLN A 63 0.98 -8.21 1.74
N TYR A 64 0.30 -7.78 0.67
CA TYR A 64 -0.96 -8.35 0.22
C TYR A 64 -0.82 -9.24 -1.01
N VAL A 65 0.32 -9.18 -1.70
CA VAL A 65 0.72 -10.17 -2.71
C VAL A 65 2.05 -10.74 -2.26
N ILE A 66 2.18 -12.06 -2.26
CA ILE A 66 3.42 -12.74 -1.91
C ILE A 66 3.72 -13.78 -2.96
N ASP A 67 4.94 -13.72 -3.48
CA ASP A 67 5.49 -14.70 -4.39
C ASP A 67 5.63 -16.05 -3.69
N ILE A 68 5.06 -17.10 -4.29
CA ILE A 68 5.19 -18.46 -3.76
C ILE A 68 6.51 -19.04 -4.29
N PRO A 69 7.51 -19.25 -3.42
CA PRO A 69 8.80 -19.76 -3.87
C PRO A 69 8.60 -21.15 -4.50
N LEU A 70 9.38 -21.44 -5.55
CA LEU A 70 9.39 -22.68 -6.35
C LEU A 70 8.37 -22.83 -7.48
N ILE A 71 7.42 -21.90 -7.70
CA ILE A 71 6.42 -22.02 -8.77
C ILE A 71 6.76 -21.14 -9.98
N THR A 72 7.30 -19.94 -9.77
CA THR A 72 7.47 -18.93 -10.83
C THR A 72 8.94 -18.57 -11.06
N PHE A 73 9.29 -18.14 -12.28
CA PHE A 73 10.54 -17.43 -12.55
C PHE A 73 10.71 -16.30 -11.51
N HIS A 74 11.82 -16.33 -10.76
CA HIS A 74 12.21 -15.45 -9.64
C HIS A 74 12.13 -13.92 -9.84
N ALA A 75 11.60 -13.44 -10.96
CA ALA A 75 11.68 -12.07 -11.40
C ALA A 75 10.35 -11.33 -11.47
N GLN A 76 9.18 -11.97 -11.35
CA GLN A 76 7.88 -11.31 -11.57
C GLN A 76 6.78 -11.87 -10.65
N LEU A 77 5.94 -10.96 -10.13
CA LEU A 77 4.69 -11.32 -9.45
C LEU A 77 3.66 -11.76 -10.51
N GLY A 78 3.02 -12.90 -10.29
CA GLY A 78 2.12 -13.59 -11.22
C GLY A 78 0.70 -13.77 -10.70
N ILE A 79 -0.10 -14.54 -11.45
CA ILE A 79 -1.50 -14.85 -11.07
C ILE A 79 -1.53 -15.94 -9.98
N GLU A 80 -0.47 -16.74 -9.92
CA GLU A 80 -0.23 -17.80 -8.96
C GLU A 80 0.14 -17.30 -7.55
N ASP A 81 0.41 -15.99 -7.39
CA ASP A 81 0.81 -15.41 -6.12
C ASP A 81 -0.32 -15.41 -5.09
N GLU A 82 0.07 -15.50 -3.81
CA GLU A 82 -0.88 -15.50 -2.71
C GLU A 82 -1.44 -14.08 -2.50
N PHE A 83 -2.68 -13.85 -2.93
CA PHE A 83 -3.40 -12.62 -2.62
C PHE A 83 -4.05 -12.68 -1.24
N ARG A 84 -3.62 -11.79 -0.34
CA ARG A 84 -4.13 -11.65 1.02
C ARG A 84 -5.03 -10.43 1.14
N ILE A 85 -6.34 -10.67 1.23
CA ILE A 85 -7.34 -9.60 1.27
C ILE A 85 -7.21 -8.68 2.49
N TRP A 86 -6.83 -9.21 3.65
CA TRP A 86 -6.75 -8.42 4.89
C TRP A 86 -5.56 -7.44 4.87
N PRO A 87 -4.34 -7.85 4.53
CA PRO A 87 -3.24 -6.93 4.24
C PRO A 87 -3.58 -5.85 3.20
N PHE A 88 -4.29 -6.21 2.12
CA PHE A 88 -4.70 -5.24 1.11
C PHE A 88 -5.60 -4.15 1.73
N VAL A 89 -6.60 -4.56 2.50
CA VAL A 89 -7.51 -3.63 3.19
C VAL A 89 -6.75 -2.75 4.19
N LEU A 90 -5.77 -3.30 4.91
CA LEU A 90 -4.94 -2.54 5.85
C LEU A 90 -4.10 -1.48 5.14
N ASP A 91 -3.50 -1.80 4.00
CA ASP A 91 -2.74 -0.86 3.19
C ASP A 91 -3.62 0.29 2.68
N VAL A 92 -4.82 -0.02 2.17
CA VAL A 92 -5.78 1.00 1.72
C VAL A 92 -6.15 1.92 2.88
N ILE A 93 -6.48 1.35 4.05
CA ILE A 93 -6.81 2.13 5.25
C ILE A 93 -5.63 3.02 5.66
N PHE A 94 -4.41 2.48 5.62
CA PHE A 94 -3.20 3.22 5.96
C PHE A 94 -3.01 4.44 5.05
N TYR A 95 -3.09 4.27 3.73
CA TYR A 95 -2.93 5.39 2.79
C TYR A 95 -4.08 6.39 2.86
N VAL A 96 -5.31 5.95 3.13
CA VAL A 96 -6.44 6.86 3.40
C VAL A 96 -6.17 7.67 4.66
N ALA A 97 -5.78 7.03 5.77
CA ALA A 97 -5.49 7.71 7.02
C ALA A 97 -4.34 8.73 6.87
N LEU A 98 -3.29 8.36 6.15
CA LEU A 98 -2.17 9.24 5.85
C LEU A 98 -2.60 10.44 4.99
N GLY A 99 -3.37 10.20 3.91
CA GLY A 99 -3.90 11.26 3.05
C GLY A 99 -4.82 12.22 3.81
N GLU A 100 -5.69 11.71 4.68
CA GLU A 100 -6.53 12.51 5.56
C GLU A 100 -5.71 13.34 6.56
N ALA A 101 -4.67 12.76 7.15
CA ALA A 101 -3.79 13.47 8.07
C ALA A 101 -3.08 14.64 7.38
N VAL A 102 -2.51 14.40 6.18
CA VAL A 102 -1.87 15.44 5.36
C VAL A 102 -2.87 16.52 4.96
N HIS A 103 -4.07 16.14 4.52
CA HIS A 103 -5.11 17.09 4.14
C HIS A 103 -5.54 17.96 5.32
N ARG A 104 -5.73 17.38 6.51
CA ARG A 104 -6.04 18.15 7.73
C ARG A 104 -4.92 19.09 8.14
N LEU A 105 -3.67 18.64 8.03
CA LEU A 105 -2.50 19.46 8.32
C LEU A 105 -2.41 20.65 7.36
N TYR A 106 -2.64 20.42 6.07
CA TYR A 106 -2.71 21.47 5.06
C TYR A 106 -3.77 22.52 5.42
N LEU A 107 -5.00 22.09 5.71
CA LEU A 107 -6.08 22.99 6.10
C LEU A 107 -5.76 23.80 7.37
N TYR A 108 -5.10 23.16 8.34
CA TYR A 108 -4.66 23.83 9.58
C TYR A 108 -3.68 24.98 9.30
N TYR A 109 -2.64 24.73 8.49
CA TYR A 109 -1.65 25.75 8.16
C TYR A 109 -2.22 26.86 7.29
N THR A 110 -3.05 26.53 6.29
CA THR A 110 -3.72 27.54 5.48
C THR A 110 -4.58 28.44 6.36
N ALA A 111 -5.41 27.89 7.24
CA ALA A 111 -6.26 28.68 8.14
C ALA A 111 -5.46 29.57 9.12
N ARG A 112 -4.26 29.14 9.51
CA ARG A 112 -3.36 29.92 10.38
C ARG A 112 -2.75 31.12 9.65
N GLN A 113 -2.33 30.96 8.40
CA GLN A 113 -1.73 32.03 7.59
C GLN A 113 -2.70 33.20 7.33
N TRP A 114 -4.01 32.95 7.27
CA TRP A 114 -5.02 34.00 7.11
C TRP A 114 -5.30 34.81 8.39
N ARG A 115 -4.78 34.40 9.56
CA ARG A 115 -5.01 35.10 10.84
C ARG A 115 -3.83 35.96 11.31
N SER A 116 -2.68 35.86 10.67
CA SER A 116 -1.47 36.67 10.90
C SER A 116 -1.42 37.83 9.92
#